data_AF-A0ABD3ACS5-F1
#
_entry.id   AF-A0ABD3ACS5-F1
#
_cell.length_a   1.000
_cell.length_b   1.000
_cell.length_c   1.000
_cell.angle_alpha   90.00
_cell.angle_beta   90.00
_cell.angle_gamma   90.00
#
_symmetry.space_group_name_H-M   'P 1'
#
loop_
_entity.id
_entity.type
_entity.pdbx_description
1 polymer ?
#
loop_
_entity_poly.entity_id
_entity_poly.type
_entity_poly.pdbx_seq_one_letter_code
_entity_poly.pdbx_strand_id
1 'polypeptide(L)'
;MLTTFWSAELTEMIGENYLIKLTDNVMQSMANYVGGSCDGLVYCLRQEGLNVSWGNISFGSSGVSKRALKERFNNFNSLFNGIHKKQMMWEVPDLELRTKLHQTILDKVVSPYRSFLGRFTSHIDRGKHPERYIRYSADELGSKISALFSYHSNL
;
A
#
# COMPACT_ATOMS: atom_id res chain seq x y z
N MET A 1 12.47 -18.86 3.02
CA MET A 1 13.38 -19.28 1.92
C MET A 1 12.56 -20.31 1.13
N LEU A 2 12.25 -20.03 -0.13
CA LEU A 2 11.22 -20.69 -0.96
C LEU A 2 11.66 -22.08 -1.50
N THR A 3 12.21 -22.95 -0.66
CA THR A 3 12.91 -24.17 -1.12
C THR A 3 12.03 -25.42 -1.29
N THR A 4 10.71 -25.34 -1.08
CA THR A 4 9.85 -26.55 -1.00
C THR A 4 9.02 -26.87 -2.24
N PHE A 5 9.17 -26.17 -3.36
CA PHE A 5 8.25 -26.32 -4.51
C PHE A 5 8.74 -27.14 -5.71
N TRP A 6 10.01 -27.54 -5.77
CA TRP A 6 10.55 -28.15 -7.00
C TRP A 6 10.87 -29.63 -6.79
N SER A 7 10.45 -30.49 -7.73
CA SER A 7 10.80 -31.92 -7.68
C SER A 7 12.31 -32.09 -7.84
N ALA A 8 12.86 -33.11 -7.17
CA ALA A 8 14.29 -33.40 -7.24
C ALA A 8 14.75 -33.66 -8.69
N GLU A 9 13.91 -34.32 -9.48
CA GLU A 9 14.13 -34.60 -10.90
C GLU A 9 14.23 -33.32 -11.74
N LEU A 10 13.34 -32.35 -11.52
CA LEU A 10 13.40 -31.07 -12.23
C LEU A 10 14.63 -30.25 -11.80
N THR A 11 14.98 -30.30 -10.52
CA THR A 11 16.16 -29.62 -9.98
C THR A 11 17.44 -30.17 -10.57
N GLU A 12 17.54 -31.49 -10.71
CA GLU A 12 18.65 -32.17 -11.38
C GLU A 12 18.73 -31.83 -12.87
N MET A 13 17.58 -31.77 -13.56
CA MET A 13 17.53 -31.49 -15.00
C MET A 13 17.88 -30.05 -15.36
N ILE A 14 17.41 -29.05 -14.60
CA ILE A 14 17.56 -27.63 -14.95
C ILE A 14 18.69 -26.92 -14.18
N GLY A 15 19.17 -27.55 -13.10
CA GLY A 15 20.21 -27.03 -12.23
C GLY A 15 19.74 -25.96 -11.24
N GLU A 16 20.33 -25.97 -10.04
CA GLU A 16 20.00 -25.05 -8.94
C GLU A 16 20.15 -23.56 -9.31
N ASN A 17 21.15 -23.22 -10.12
CA ASN A 17 21.36 -21.85 -10.59
C ASN A 17 20.16 -21.29 -11.35
N TYR A 18 19.46 -22.13 -12.12
CA TYR A 18 18.29 -21.70 -12.87
C TYR A 18 17.08 -21.48 -11.94
N LEU A 19 16.91 -22.32 -10.92
CA LEU A 19 15.88 -22.17 -9.89
C LEU A 19 16.04 -20.88 -9.08
N ILE A 20 17.28 -20.53 -8.72
CA ILE A 20 17.60 -19.26 -8.05
C ILE A 20 17.18 -18.10 -8.95
N LYS A 21 17.58 -18.12 -10.22
CA LYS A 21 17.23 -17.07 -11.18
C LYS A 21 15.72 -16.95 -11.40
N LEU A 22 14.99 -18.06 -11.45
CA LEU A 22 13.53 -18.05 -11.56
C LEU A 22 12.90 -17.40 -10.33
N THR A 23 13.37 -17.77 -9.13
CA THR A 23 12.90 -17.18 -7.87
C THR A 23 13.15 -15.67 -7.84
N ASP A 24 14.35 -15.23 -8.25
CA ASP A 24 14.70 -13.81 -8.32
C ASP A 24 13.80 -13.05 -9.30
N ASN A 25 13.50 -13.64 -10.46
CA ASN A 25 12.59 -13.02 -11.43
C ASN A 25 11.18 -12.83 -10.85
N VAL A 26 10.65 -13.82 -10.12
CA VAL A 26 9.33 -13.73 -9.47
C VAL A 26 9.36 -12.65 -8.39
N MET A 27 10.39 -12.63 -7.54
CA MET A 27 10.54 -11.62 -6.48
C MET A 27 10.70 -10.20 -7.05
N GLN A 28 11.46 -10.04 -8.12
CA GLN A 28 11.62 -8.76 -8.81
C GLN A 28 10.30 -8.30 -9.43
N SER A 29 9.54 -9.22 -10.03
CA SER A 29 8.22 -8.93 -10.60
C SER A 29 7.23 -8.48 -9.53
N MET A 30 7.24 -9.15 -8.38
CA MET A 30 6.47 -8.75 -7.20
C MET A 30 6.89 -7.34 -6.72
N ALA A 31 8.18 -7.07 -6.59
CA ALA A 31 8.69 -5.76 -6.14
C ALA A 31 8.27 -4.64 -7.11
N ASN A 32 8.41 -4.87 -8.42
CA ASN A 32 7.99 -3.93 -9.46
C ASN A 32 6.49 -3.65 -9.41
N TYR A 33 5.68 -4.70 -9.23
CA TYR A 33 4.23 -4.59 -9.10
C TYR A 33 3.83 -3.76 -7.87
N VAL A 34 4.43 -4.05 -6.71
CA VAL A 34 4.16 -3.33 -5.46
C VAL A 34 4.59 -1.87 -5.58
N GLY A 35 5.75 -1.59 -6.20
CA GLY A 35 6.18 -0.23 -6.53
C GLY A 35 5.15 0.51 -7.38
N GLY A 36 4.86 0.00 -8.57
CA GLY A 36 3.94 0.63 -9.51
C GLY A 36 2.53 0.83 -8.96
N SER A 37 2.05 -0.07 -8.10
CA SER A 37 0.71 0.02 -7.52
C SER A 37 0.65 0.93 -6.28
N CYS A 38 1.68 0.94 -5.44
CA CYS A 38 1.61 1.59 -4.13
C CYS A 38 2.30 2.96 -4.06
N ASP A 39 3.22 3.27 -4.97
CA ASP A 39 4.03 4.50 -4.86
C ASP A 39 3.17 5.78 -4.88
N GLY A 40 2.09 5.80 -5.66
CA GLY A 40 1.12 6.91 -5.66
C GLY A 40 0.36 7.04 -4.33
N LEU A 41 0.04 5.92 -3.68
CA LEU A 41 -0.58 5.92 -2.35
C LEU A 41 0.39 6.49 -1.31
N VAL A 42 1.63 6.00 -1.30
CA VAL A 42 2.68 6.46 -0.38
C VAL A 42 2.99 7.94 -0.61
N TYR A 43 2.98 8.40 -1.86
CA TYR A 43 3.16 9.82 -2.19
C TYR A 43 2.09 10.71 -1.56
N CYS A 44 0.84 10.23 -1.44
CA CYS A 44 -0.23 10.97 -0.77
C CYS A 44 0.02 11.11 0.74
N LEU A 45 0.84 10.24 1.34
CA LEU A 45 1.12 10.19 2.78
C LEU A 45 2.40 10.95 3.16
N ARG A 46 3.06 11.60 2.19
CA ARG A 46 4.23 12.43 2.43
C ARG A 46 3.87 13.71 3.17
N GLN A 47 4.80 14.17 4.00
CA GLN A 47 4.65 15.41 4.77
C GLN A 47 5.07 16.64 3.96
N GLU A 48 5.89 16.45 2.93
CA GLU A 48 6.32 17.50 2.03
C GLU A 48 5.10 18.21 1.38
N GLY A 49 5.15 19.55 1.36
CA GLY A 49 4.09 20.38 0.80
C GLY A 49 2.85 20.54 1.69
N LEU A 50 2.85 20.00 2.91
CA LEU A 50 1.79 20.27 3.89
C LEU A 50 2.00 21.56 4.68
N ASN A 51 3.24 22.05 4.78
CA ASN A 51 3.55 23.25 5.56
C ASN A 51 3.35 24.54 4.75
N VAL A 52 2.70 25.54 5.33
CA VAL A 52 2.58 26.91 4.83
C VAL A 52 3.65 27.76 5.49
N SER A 53 4.73 28.04 4.78
CA SER A 53 5.67 29.10 5.15
C SER A 53 5.28 30.37 4.42
N TRP A 54 4.77 31.37 5.15
CA TRP A 54 4.61 32.72 4.63
C TRP A 54 5.69 33.61 5.25
N GLY A 55 6.81 33.79 4.55
CA GLY A 55 7.98 34.49 5.07
C GLY A 55 8.58 33.84 6.34
N ASN A 56 9.44 34.59 7.06
CA ASN A 56 10.12 34.14 8.27
C ASN A 56 9.22 34.08 9.53
N ILE A 57 7.88 34.06 9.38
CA ILE A 57 6.95 34.06 10.50
C ILE A 57 6.19 32.74 10.53
N SER A 58 6.58 31.87 11.47
CA SER A 58 5.85 30.64 11.78
C SER A 58 4.70 30.99 12.74
N PHE A 59 3.47 31.10 12.23
CA PHE A 59 2.28 31.19 13.08
C PHE A 59 2.05 29.84 13.79
N GLY A 60 1.64 29.87 15.06
CA GLY A 60 1.75 28.79 16.05
C GLY A 60 1.53 27.31 15.65
N SER A 61 2.31 26.48 16.34
CA SER A 61 2.37 25.02 16.57
C SER A 61 2.27 23.98 15.44
N SER A 62 1.94 24.29 14.18
CA SER A 62 2.24 23.29 13.12
C SER A 62 2.42 23.80 11.70
N GLY A 63 1.97 25.01 11.35
CA GLY A 63 2.09 25.51 9.98
C GLY A 63 1.43 24.61 8.92
N VAL A 64 0.53 23.68 9.26
CA VAL A 64 -0.03 22.70 8.30
C VAL A 64 -1.27 23.25 7.59
N SER A 65 -1.29 23.20 6.26
CA SER A 65 -2.44 23.58 5.43
C SER A 65 -3.55 22.53 5.49
N LYS A 66 -4.70 22.90 6.08
CA LYS A 66 -5.90 22.06 6.10
C LYS A 66 -6.40 21.72 4.69
N ARG A 67 -6.26 22.64 3.74
CA ARG A 67 -6.66 22.43 2.33
C ARG A 67 -5.80 21.35 1.70
N ALA A 68 -4.48 21.47 1.81
CA ALA A 68 -3.53 20.49 1.26
C ALA A 68 -3.75 19.11 1.91
N LEU A 69 -3.99 19.08 3.22
CA LEU A 69 -4.24 17.82 3.94
C LEU A 69 -5.52 17.12 3.46
N LYS A 70 -6.62 17.86 3.27
CA LYS A 70 -7.87 17.31 2.70
C LYS A 70 -7.66 16.76 1.29
N GLU A 71 -6.88 17.47 0.48
CA GLU A 71 -6.53 17.03 -0.88
C GLU A 71 -5.72 15.73 -0.86
N ARG A 72 -4.75 15.58 0.05
CA ARG A 72 -4.01 14.33 0.23
C ARG A 72 -4.92 13.15 0.56
N PHE A 73 -5.85 13.30 1.50
CA PHE A 73 -6.81 12.23 1.82
C PHE A 73 -7.74 11.91 0.64
N ASN A 74 -8.22 12.91 -0.08
CA ASN A 74 -9.07 12.70 -1.26
C ASN A 74 -8.32 11.94 -2.37
N ASN A 75 -7.08 12.33 -2.65
CA ASN A 75 -6.25 11.66 -3.65
C ASN A 75 -5.93 10.22 -3.24
N PHE A 76 -5.58 9.99 -1.97
CA PHE A 76 -5.39 8.65 -1.42
C PHE A 76 -6.64 7.79 -1.61
N ASN A 77 -7.82 8.30 -1.23
CA ASN A 77 -9.09 7.59 -1.36
C ASN A 77 -9.38 7.21 -2.82
N SER A 78 -9.17 8.14 -3.76
CA SER A 78 -9.39 7.90 -5.18
C SER A 78 -8.48 6.80 -5.73
N LEU A 79 -7.17 6.93 -5.46
CA LEU A 79 -6.17 5.96 -5.88
C LEU A 79 -6.45 4.57 -5.29
N PHE A 80 -6.69 4.49 -3.99
CA PHE A 80 -6.92 3.23 -3.31
C PHE A 80 -8.17 2.53 -3.85
N ASN A 81 -9.27 3.26 -4.07
CA ASN A 81 -10.48 2.69 -4.65
C ASN A 81 -10.24 2.14 -6.07
N GLY A 82 -9.48 2.85 -6.90
CA GLY A 82 -9.14 2.39 -8.24
C GLY A 82 -8.30 1.12 -8.23
N ILE A 83 -7.31 1.05 -7.33
CA ILE A 83 -6.44 -0.11 -7.12
C ILE A 83 -7.27 -1.30 -6.61
N HIS A 84 -7.99 -1.11 -5.50
CA HIS A 84 -8.81 -2.14 -4.86
C HIS A 84 -9.84 -2.74 -5.82
N LYS A 85 -10.56 -1.90 -6.58
CA LYS A 85 -11.55 -2.37 -7.56
C LYS A 85 -10.93 -3.31 -8.61
N LYS A 86 -9.72 -2.99 -9.09
CA LYS A 86 -9.02 -3.82 -10.08
C LYS A 86 -8.49 -5.10 -9.45
N GLN A 87 -7.78 -4.99 -8.34
CA GLN A 87 -7.06 -6.09 -7.69
C GLN A 87 -7.97 -7.11 -7.02
N MET A 88 -9.21 -6.74 -6.66
CA MET A 88 -10.24 -7.67 -6.18
C MET A 88 -10.66 -8.71 -7.23
N MET A 89 -10.43 -8.43 -8.52
CA MET A 89 -10.79 -9.35 -9.62
C MET A 89 -9.61 -10.22 -10.06
N TRP A 90 -8.44 -10.05 -9.46
CA TRP A 90 -7.24 -10.80 -9.81
C TRP A 90 -7.05 -11.94 -8.82
N GLU A 91 -6.29 -12.95 -9.25
CA GLU A 91 -5.96 -14.11 -8.44
C GLU A 91 -4.45 -14.33 -8.43
N VAL A 92 -3.91 -14.69 -7.26
CA VAL A 92 -2.56 -15.24 -7.14
C VAL A 92 -2.72 -16.63 -6.52
N PRO A 93 -2.63 -17.71 -7.34
CA PRO A 93 -2.88 -19.08 -6.88
C PRO A 93 -1.84 -19.57 -5.86
N ASP A 94 -0.60 -19.12 -6.00
CA ASP A 94 0.48 -19.46 -5.08
C ASP A 94 0.27 -18.75 -3.73
N LEU A 95 -0.01 -19.55 -2.69
CA LEU A 95 -0.35 -19.04 -1.36
C LEU A 95 0.83 -18.32 -0.69
N GLU A 96 2.06 -18.80 -0.87
CA GLU A 96 3.24 -18.22 -0.23
C GLU A 96 3.58 -16.87 -0.86
N LEU A 97 3.54 -16.80 -2.19
CA LEU A 97 3.69 -15.56 -2.95
C LEU A 97 2.58 -14.57 -2.60
N ARG A 98 1.32 -15.02 -2.52
CA ARG A 98 0.20 -14.16 -2.14
C ARG A 98 0.35 -13.61 -0.72
N THR A 99 0.75 -14.45 0.23
CA THR A 99 0.99 -14.04 1.62
C THR A 99 2.12 -13.02 1.70
N LYS A 100 3.22 -13.26 1.00
CA LYS A 100 4.36 -12.33 0.92
C LYS A 100 3.94 -11.00 0.28
N LEU A 101 3.15 -11.05 -0.79
CA LEU A 101 2.60 -9.89 -1.48
C LEU A 101 1.73 -9.04 -0.54
N HIS A 102 0.79 -9.66 0.17
CA HIS A 102 -0.05 -8.98 1.16
C HIS A 102 0.79 -8.32 2.24
N GLN A 103 1.72 -9.05 2.86
CA GLN A 103 2.60 -8.52 3.91
C GLN A 103 3.36 -7.28 3.41
N THR A 104 3.93 -7.35 2.21
CA THR A 104 4.69 -6.24 1.63
C THR A 104 3.82 -5.01 1.37
N ILE A 105 2.59 -5.19 0.86
CA ILE A 105 1.66 -4.08 0.62
C ILE A 105 1.18 -3.47 1.96
N LEU A 106 0.86 -4.31 2.94
CA LEU A 106 0.46 -3.88 4.28
C LEU A 106 1.55 -3.01 4.92
N ASP A 107 2.80 -3.47 4.92
CA ASP A 107 3.93 -2.73 5.47
C ASP A 107 4.16 -1.41 4.73
N LYS A 108 4.09 -1.44 3.39
CA LYS A 108 4.35 -0.26 2.55
C LYS A 108 3.23 0.79 2.62
N VAL A 109 1.99 0.41 2.89
CA VAL A 109 0.83 1.33 2.83
C VAL A 109 0.20 1.57 4.19
N VAL A 110 -0.13 0.52 4.95
CA VAL A 110 -0.91 0.64 6.19
C VAL A 110 -0.08 1.30 7.28
N SER A 111 1.19 0.94 7.42
CA SER A 111 2.05 1.55 8.44
C SER A 111 2.23 3.06 8.24
N PRO A 112 2.60 3.55 7.03
CA PRO A 112 2.59 4.99 6.74
C PRO A 112 1.23 5.66 6.90
N TYR A 113 0.14 4.99 6.51
CA TYR A 113 -1.22 5.54 6.61
C TYR A 113 -1.63 5.74 8.07
N ARG A 114 -1.36 4.76 8.93
CA ARG A 114 -1.62 4.84 10.38
C ARG A 114 -0.84 5.99 11.02
N SER A 115 0.43 6.14 10.68
CA SER A 115 1.26 7.26 11.14
C SER A 115 0.71 8.61 10.67
N PHE A 116 0.31 8.70 9.40
CA PHE A 116 -0.27 9.90 8.82
C PHE A 116 -1.58 10.31 9.51
N LEU A 117 -2.47 9.35 9.76
CA LEU A 117 -3.70 9.56 10.53
C LEU A 117 -3.40 10.09 11.94
N GLY A 118 -2.57 9.37 12.71
CA GLY A 118 -2.26 9.75 14.09
C GLY A 118 -1.72 11.17 14.23
N ARG A 119 -0.96 11.63 13.22
CA ARG A 119 -0.37 12.96 13.21
C ARG A 119 -1.31 14.07 12.77
N PHE A 120 -2.22 13.81 11.82
CA PHE A 120 -2.95 14.86 11.12
C PHE A 120 -4.47 14.83 11.31
N THR A 121 -5.04 13.78 11.90
CA THR A 121 -6.49 13.70 12.14
C THR A 121 -6.99 14.89 12.96
N SER A 122 -6.28 15.31 14.01
CA SER A 122 -6.65 16.47 14.83
C SER A 122 -6.73 17.79 14.05
N HIS A 123 -6.02 17.93 12.92
CA HIS A 123 -6.06 19.14 12.08
C HIS A 123 -7.33 19.20 11.23
N ILE A 124 -7.93 18.04 10.93
CA ILE A 124 -9.19 17.89 10.19
C ILE A 124 -10.38 17.93 11.15
N ASP A 125 -10.26 17.29 12.31
CA ASP A 125 -11.32 17.12 13.31
C ASP A 125 -11.80 18.44 13.93
N ARG A 126 -10.99 19.50 13.86
CA ARG A 126 -11.44 20.88 14.15
C ARG A 126 -12.48 21.42 13.15
N GLY A 127 -12.82 20.66 12.10
CA GLY A 127 -13.95 20.91 11.21
C GLY A 127 -15.05 19.89 11.47
N LYS A 128 -16.32 20.31 11.36
CA LYS A 128 -17.50 19.58 11.84
C LYS A 128 -17.72 18.14 11.32
N HIS A 129 -16.90 17.60 10.39
CA HIS A 129 -17.15 16.34 9.68
C HIS A 129 -15.85 15.69 9.10
N PRO A 130 -14.99 15.04 9.91
CA PRO A 130 -13.76 14.37 9.43
C PRO A 130 -14.02 13.17 8.51
N GLU A 131 -15.15 12.48 8.67
CA GLU A 131 -15.59 11.31 7.89
C GLU A 131 -15.76 11.60 6.39
N ARG A 132 -15.91 12.87 6.02
CA ARG A 132 -15.98 13.29 4.62
C ARG A 132 -14.65 13.12 3.88
N TYR A 133 -13.54 13.11 4.61
CA TYR A 133 -12.18 13.04 4.05
C TYR A 133 -11.47 11.76 4.44
N ILE A 134 -11.58 11.33 5.70
CA ILE A 134 -10.98 10.09 6.19
C ILE A 134 -12.01 8.98 6.01
N ARG A 135 -11.89 8.23 4.90
CA ARG A 135 -12.85 7.17 4.54
C ARG A 135 -12.55 5.80 5.12
N TYR A 136 -11.32 5.58 5.58
CA TYR A 136 -10.86 4.29 6.08
C TYR A 136 -10.13 4.51 7.40
N SER A 137 -10.41 3.67 8.38
CA SER A 137 -9.46 3.41 9.45
C SER A 137 -8.25 2.63 8.91
N ALA A 138 -7.14 2.64 9.65
CA ALA A 138 -5.97 1.84 9.29
C ALA A 138 -6.29 0.33 9.27
N ASP A 139 -7.20 -0.11 10.14
CA ASP A 139 -7.55 -1.53 10.27
C ASP A 139 -8.47 -1.96 9.11
N GLU A 140 -9.48 -1.15 8.76
CA GLU A 140 -10.30 -1.40 7.56
C GLU A 140 -9.47 -1.43 6.28
N LEU A 141 -8.48 -0.53 6.15
CA LEU A 141 -7.55 -0.52 5.04
C LEU A 141 -6.73 -1.83 4.98
N GLY A 142 -6.25 -2.30 6.13
CA GLY A 142 -5.55 -3.58 6.25
C GLY A 142 -6.41 -4.79 5.88
N SER A 143 -7.66 -4.83 6.34
CA SER A 143 -8.60 -5.89 5.98
C SER A 143 -8.89 -5.90 4.48
N LYS A 144 -9.06 -4.73 3.86
CA LYS A 144 -9.28 -4.63 2.40
C LYS A 144 -8.07 -5.10 1.60
N ILE A 145 -6.85 -4.79 2.04
CA ILE A 145 -5.62 -5.26 1.38
C ILE A 145 -5.48 -6.79 1.51
N SER A 146 -5.82 -7.34 2.68
CA SER A 146 -5.73 -8.78 2.94
C SER A 146 -6.74 -9.60 2.11
N ALA A 147 -7.83 -8.98 1.68
CA ALA A 147 -8.84 -9.61 0.82
C ALA A 147 -8.45 -9.64 -0.67
N LEU A 148 -7.40 -8.90 -1.09
CA LEU A 148 -6.97 -8.84 -2.48
C LEU A 148 -6.46 -10.21 -2.97
N PHE A 149 -6.49 -10.44 -4.28
CA PHE A 149 -5.91 -11.65 -4.90
C PHE A 149 -6.50 -12.99 -4.44
N SER A 150 -7.66 -12.94 -3.79
CA SER A 150 -8.35 -14.10 -3.22
C SER A 150 -9.56 -14.54 -4.06
N TYR A 151 -9.76 -13.95 -5.25
CA TYR A 151 -10.88 -14.28 -6.11
C TYR A 151 -10.80 -15.74 -6.57
N HIS A 152 -11.81 -16.52 -6.22
CA HIS A 152 -12.18 -17.75 -6.91
C HIS A 152 -13.52 -17.48 -7.59
N SER A 153 -13.56 -17.48 -8.90
CA SER A 153 -14.81 -17.61 -9.65
C SER A 153 -15.40 -18.98 -9.33
N ASN A 154 -16.45 -19.02 -8.51
CA ASN A 154 -17.30 -20.21 -8.42
C ASN A 154 -17.88 -20.45 -9.83
N LEU A 155 -17.42 -21.52 -10.47
CA LEU A 155 -18.10 -22.18 -11.57
C LEU A 155 -19.50 -22.60 -11.13
#